data_AF-A0A6P0KTM5-F1
#
_entry.id   AF-A0A6P0KTM5-F1
#
_cell.length_a   1.000
_cell.length_b   1.000
_cell.length_c   1.000
_cell.angle_alpha   90.00
_cell.angle_beta   90.00
_cell.angle_gamma   90.00
#
_symmetry.space_group_name_H-M   'P 1'
#
loop_
_entity.id
_entity.type
_entity.pdbx_description
1 polymer ?
#
loop_
_entity_poly.entity_id
_entity_poly.type
_entity_poly.pdbx_seq_one_letter_code
_entity_poly.pdbx_strand_id
1 'polypeptide(L)' 'MTYYHRLHPWAIVRLLPKMQRVVVGRFRNRSDAEGHLKALKRLMPDAEFIIVFDVGDPPMEEMKNVEFRMEN' A
#
# COMPACT_ATOMS: atom_id res chain seq x y z
N MET A 1 -11.27 0.50 -5.55
CA MET A 1 -9.82 0.43 -5.89
C MET A 1 -9.67 0.18 -7.39
N THR A 2 -8.71 0.82 -8.06
CA THR A 2 -8.49 0.62 -9.52
C THR A 2 -7.73 -0.67 -9.79
N TYR A 3 -7.82 -1.20 -11.01
CA TYR A 3 -7.01 -2.37 -11.43
C TYR A 3 -5.50 -2.11 -11.25
N TYR A 4 -5.05 -0.88 -11.53
CA TYR A 4 -3.66 -0.47 -11.32
C TYR A 4 -3.20 -0.63 -9.86
N HIS A 5 -4.03 -0.29 -8.87
CA HIS A 5 -3.66 -0.44 -7.45
C HIS A 5 -3.39 -1.91 -7.08
N ARG A 6 -4.16 -2.85 -7.62
CA ARG A 6 -3.95 -4.30 -7.38
C ARG A 6 -2.63 -4.81 -7.97
N LEU A 7 -2.22 -4.25 -9.12
CA LEU A 7 -0.93 -4.60 -9.74
C LEU A 7 0.27 -3.96 -9.03
N HIS A 8 0.05 -2.96 -8.17
CA HIS A 8 1.11 -2.22 -7.47
C HIS A 8 0.84 -2.20 -5.96
N PRO A 9 0.86 -3.37 -5.31
CA PRO A 9 0.38 -3.50 -3.93
C PRO A 9 1.37 -2.94 -2.89
N TRP A 10 2.61 -2.65 -3.27
CA TRP A 10 3.59 -2.10 -2.34
C TRP A 10 3.52 -0.58 -2.34
N ALA A 11 2.96 0.01 -1.30
CA ALA A 11 2.83 1.46 -1.15
C ALA A 11 3.88 2.02 -0.20
N ILE A 12 4.52 3.13 -0.57
CA ILE A 12 5.24 3.97 0.40
C ILE A 12 4.23 5.00 0.92
N VAL A 13 4.14 5.10 2.24
CA VAL A 13 3.26 6.04 2.94
C VAL A 13 4.11 6.97 3.77
N ARG A 14 3.89 8.28 3.60
CA ARG A 14 4.44 9.30 4.50
C ARG A 14 3.51 9.46 5.70
N LEU A 15 4.10 9.40 6.89
CA LEU A 15 3.41 9.69 8.14
C LEU A 15 3.51 11.19 8.43
N LEU A 16 2.39 11.77 8.82
CA LEU A 16 2.26 13.18 9.14
C LEU A 16 1.72 13.34 10.56
N PRO A 17 1.89 14.53 11.17
CA PRO A 17 1.30 14.83 12.48
C PRO A 17 -0.20 14.57 12.51
N LYS A 18 -0.73 14.36 13.72
CA LYS A 18 -2.16 14.06 13.95
C LYS A 18 -2.62 12.79 13.23
N MET A 19 -1.73 11.80 13.14
CA MET A 19 -2.02 10.48 12.57
C MET A 19 -2.44 10.52 11.08
N GLN A 20 -2.11 11.60 10.37
CA GLN A 20 -2.39 11.72 8.96
C GLN A 20 -1.41 10.86 8.14
N ARG A 21 -1.89 10.33 7.01
CA ARG A 21 -1.13 9.42 6.14
C ARG A 21 -1.35 9.79 4.68
N VAL A 22 -0.26 9.83 3.91
CA VAL A 22 -0.32 10.13 2.48
C VAL A 22 0.47 9.08 1.71
N VAL A 23 -0.16 8.43 0.72
CA VAL A 23 0.53 7.53 -0.21
C VAL A 23 1.38 8.38 -1.16
N VAL A 24 2.70 8.18 -1.13
CA VAL A 24 3.63 8.92 -2.00
C VAL A 24 3.99 8.15 -3.27
N GLY A 25 3.80 6.84 -3.28
CA GLY A 25 4.02 6.00 -4.46
C GLY A 25 3.57 4.57 -4.24
N ARG A 26 3.21 3.90 -5.33
CA ARG A 26 2.86 2.47 -5.39
C ARG A 26 3.78 1.73 -6.36
N PHE A 27 4.18 0.53 -5.99
CA PHE A 27 5.20 -0.27 -6.66
C PHE A 27 4.72 -1.70 -6.84
N ARG A 28 5.16 -2.33 -7.92
CA ARG A 28 4.80 -3.71 -8.26
C ARG A 28 5.45 -4.72 -7.32
N ASN A 29 6.69 -4.45 -6.89
CA ASN A 29 7.43 -5.30 -5.97
C ASN A 29 8.01 -4.47 -4.81
N ARG A 30 8.37 -5.17 -3.73
CA ARG A 30 8.87 -4.53 -2.51
C ARG A 30 10.25 -3.90 -2.70
N SER A 31 11.12 -4.52 -3.49
CA SER A 31 12.50 -4.07 -3.70
C SER A 31 12.57 -2.69 -4.35
N ASP A 32 11.70 -2.41 -5.33
CA ASP A 32 11.57 -1.10 -5.96
C ASP A 32 11.12 -0.05 -4.95
N ALA A 33 10.14 -0.39 -4.09
CA ALA A 33 9.69 0.49 -3.02
C ALA A 33 10.82 0.79 -2.02
N GLU A 34 11.62 -0.21 -1.64
CA GLU A 34 12.78 -0.01 -0.75
C GLU A 34 13.87 0.85 -1.39
N GLY A 35 14.14 0.67 -2.69
CA GLY A 35 15.05 1.52 -3.45
C GLY A 35 14.59 2.98 -3.46
N HIS A 36 13.31 3.22 -3.71
CA HIS A 36 12.74 4.55 -3.71
C HIS A 36 12.70 5.18 -2.30
N LEU A 37 12.39 4.38 -1.27
CA LEU A 37 12.43 4.81 0.13
C LEU A 37 13.81 5.33 0.55
N LYS A 38 14.90 4.69 0.08
CA LYS A 38 16.27 5.17 0.34
C LYS A 38 16.51 6.56 -0.24
N ALA A 39 15.99 6.85 -1.43
CA ALA A 39 16.09 8.18 -2.03
C ALA A 39 15.26 9.22 -1.23
N LEU A 40 14.02 8.86 -0.85
CA LEU A 40 13.16 9.74 -0.04
C LEU A 40 13.80 10.10 1.31
N LYS A 41 14.40 9.13 2.01
CA LYS A 41 15.09 9.38 3.29
C LYS A 41 16.33 10.28 3.14
N ARG A 42 16.99 10.28 1.98
CA ARG A 42 18.11 11.20 1.71
C ARG A 42 17.64 12.62 1.42
N LEU A 43 16.50 12.77 0.73
CA LEU A 43 15.92 14.06 0.39
C LEU A 43 15.18 14.71 1.57
N MET A 44 14.58 13.90 2.43
CA MET A 44 13.73 14.33 3.55
C MET A 44 14.05 13.50 4.80
N PRO A 45 15.21 13.72 5.45
CA PRO A 45 15.66 12.89 6.57
C PRO A 45 14.73 12.93 7.78
N ASP A 46 14.06 14.06 8.01
CA ASP A 46 13.15 14.25 9.15
C ASP A 46 11.74 13.70 8.89
N ALA A 47 11.44 13.28 7.66
CA ALA A 47 10.13 12.74 7.32
C ALA A 47 10.05 11.24 7.63
N GLU A 48 8.97 10.83 8.27
CA GLU A 48 8.68 9.43 8.54
C GLU A 48 7.98 8.78 7.34
N PHE A 49 8.51 7.64 6.92
CA PHE A 49 7.98 6.85 5.82
C PHE A 49 7.92 5.37 6.19
N ILE A 50 6.87 4.70 5.76
CA ILE A 50 6.68 3.25 5.90
C ILE A 50 6.34 2.61 4.55
N ILE A 51 6.66 1.32 4.40
CA ILE A 51 6.20 0.50 3.29
C ILE A 51 5.04 -0.37 3.79
N VAL A 52 3.94 -0.38 3.05
CA VAL A 52 2.74 -1.16 3.36
C VAL A 52 2.40 -2.04 2.16
N PHE A 53 1.98 -3.27 2.43
CA PHE A 53 1.33 -4.10 1.43
C PHE A 53 -0.18 -3.80 1.47
N ASP A 54 -0.67 -3.16 0.42
CA ASP A 54 -2.04 -2.67 0.27
C ASP A 54 -2.60 -3.08 -1.09
N VAL A 55 -3.29 -4.22 -1.11
CA VAL A 55 -4.03 -4.73 -2.28
C VAL A 55 -5.43 -4.14 -2.40
N GLY A 56 -5.84 -3.29 -1.45
CA GLY A 56 -7.22 -2.86 -1.28
C GLY A 56 -8.16 -3.97 -0.83
N ASP A 57 -9.38 -3.60 -0.45
CA ASP A 57 -10.42 -4.60 -0.22
C ASP A 57 -10.73 -5.38 -1.50
N PRO A 58 -10.97 -6.70 -1.41
CA PRO A 58 -11.46 -7.46 -2.55
C PRO A 58 -12.75 -6.82 -3.08
N PRO A 59 -13.01 -6.90 -4.39
CA PRO A 59 -14.32 -6.52 -4.92
C PRO A 59 -15.42 -7.22 -4.12
N MET A 60 -16.52 -6.52 -3.84
CA MET A 60 -17.65 -7.05 -3.06
C MET A 60 -18.18 -8.39 -3.59
N GLU A 61 -18.04 -8.64 -4.90
CA GLU A 61 -18.32 -9.92 -5.57
C GLU A 61 -17.48 -11.09 -5.05
N GLU A 62 -16.19 -10.87 -4.73
CA GLU A 62 -15.30 -11.90 -4.19
C GLU A 62 -15.61 -12.19 -2.71
N MET A 63 -16.09 -11.20 -1.95
CA MET A 63 -16.46 -11.37 -0.53
C MET A 63 -17.66 -12.32 -0.36
N LYS A 64 -18.67 -12.23 -1.25
CA LYS A 64 -19.83 -13.15 -1.25
C LYS A 64 -19.42 -14.62 -1.47
N ASN A 65 -18.39 -14.85 -2.27
CA ASN A 65 -17.87 -16.20 -2.53
C ASN A 65 -17.05 -16.77 -1.36
N VAL A 66 -16.51 -15.91 -0.48
CA VAL A 66 -15.81 -16.35 0.73
C VAL A 66 -16.81 -16.72 1.83
N GLU A 67 -17.86 -15.93 2.04
CA GLU A 67 -18.92 -16.24 3.00
C GLU A 67 -19.64 -17.56 2.68
N PHE A 68 -20.00 -17.78 1.41
CA PHE A 68 -20.65 -19.03 0.98
C PHE A 68 -19.80 -20.29 1.19
N ARG A 69 -18.46 -20.14 1.26
CA ARG A 69 -17.53 -21.26 1.50
C ARG A 69 -17.24 -21.52 2.98
N MET A 70 -17.62 -20.60 3.87
CA MET A 70 -17.48 -20.79 5.33
C MET A 70 -18.76 -21.33 5.98
N GLU A 71 -19.88 -21.37 5.24
CA GLU A 71 -21.18 -21.85 5.72
C GLU A 71 -21.53 -23.29 5.28
N ASN A 72 -20.59 -24.02 4.65
CA ASN A 72 -20.80 -25.38 4.12
C ASN A 72 -19.73 -26.37 4.60
#